data_AF-A0A7W9PIJ5-F1
#
_entry.id   AF-A0A7W9PIJ5-F1
#
_cell.length_a   1.000
_cell.length_b   1.000
_cell.length_c   1.000
_cell.angle_alpha   90.00
_cell.angle_beta   90.00
_cell.angle_gamma   90.00
#
_symmetry.space_group_name_H-M   'P 1'
#
loop_
_entity.id
_entity.type
_entity.pdbx_description
1 polymer ?
#
loop_
_entity_poly.entity_id
_entity_poly.type
_entity_poly.pdbx_seq_one_letter_code
_entity_poly.pdbx_strand_id
1 'polypeptide(L)'
;MDDDLGIDAAAQDDPAWREWSRPERIAHQVDRLFSETLPAVPTGPGGWTTPAGDPLPPMPAVARYDDAMKLHWLADVFGGFFPDEDSLLVADNADLADQFVCYIGQYFVERCGGRWINDPSLGGMLYEFGPAVAFDYLPPSETAVSPGVHPVHLLFEAAADGDFAVVTDAMYSASASYAEAHGLAHEALQLRGQHDLNA
;
A
#
# COMPACT_ATOMS: atom_id res chain seq x y z
N MET A 1 -19.44 14.17 -22.48
CA MET A 1 -18.73 12.94 -22.83
C MET A 1 -17.66 12.85 -21.78
N ASP A 2 -17.82 11.87 -20.91
CA ASP A 2 -17.15 11.77 -19.61
C ASP A 2 -15.66 11.51 -19.81
N ASP A 3 -14.83 12.55 -19.70
CA ASP A 3 -13.41 12.39 -19.42
C ASP A 3 -13.30 12.05 -17.93
N ASP A 4 -13.53 10.78 -17.62
CA ASP A 4 -13.40 10.18 -16.29
C ASP A 4 -11.91 10.24 -15.88
N LEU A 5 -11.50 11.32 -15.22
CA LEU A 5 -10.18 11.53 -14.57
C LEU A 5 -8.92 11.28 -15.44
N GLY A 6 -9.05 11.16 -16.77
CA GLY A 6 -7.93 10.75 -17.64
C GLY A 6 -7.60 9.25 -17.58
N ILE A 7 -8.53 8.41 -17.09
CA ILE A 7 -8.35 6.96 -16.99
C ILE A 7 -8.55 6.32 -18.36
N ASP A 8 -7.59 5.48 -18.76
CA ASP A 8 -7.68 4.71 -20.00
C ASP A 8 -8.77 3.63 -19.88
N ALA A 9 -9.93 3.90 -20.49
CA ALA A 9 -11.06 2.98 -20.50
C ALA A 9 -10.74 1.64 -21.18
N ALA A 10 -9.90 1.64 -22.22
CA ALA A 10 -9.52 0.41 -22.91
C ALA A 10 -8.61 -0.45 -22.03
N ALA A 11 -7.74 0.17 -21.23
CA ALA A 11 -6.91 -0.55 -20.26
C ALA A 11 -7.73 -1.23 -19.15
N GLN A 12 -8.91 -0.68 -18.81
CA GLN A 12 -9.79 -1.31 -17.81
C GLN A 12 -10.45 -2.61 -18.31
N ASP A 13 -10.49 -2.82 -19.63
CA ASP A 13 -11.05 -4.03 -20.24
C ASP A 13 -10.03 -5.17 -20.42
N ASP A 14 -8.77 -4.97 -20.03
CA ASP A 14 -7.73 -6.00 -20.07
C ASP A 14 -8.14 -7.26 -19.28
N PRO A 15 -8.15 -8.47 -19.89
CA PRO A 15 -8.59 -9.69 -19.22
C PRO A 15 -7.76 -10.07 -18.00
N ALA A 16 -6.44 -9.86 -18.02
CA ALA A 16 -5.55 -10.16 -16.91
C ALA A 16 -5.78 -9.19 -15.75
N TRP A 17 -5.94 -7.89 -16.06
CA TRP A 17 -6.34 -6.88 -15.08
C TRP A 17 -7.67 -7.25 -14.44
N ARG A 18 -8.71 -7.56 -15.23
CA ARG A 18 -10.05 -7.87 -14.71
C ARG A 18 -10.12 -9.11 -13.85
N GLU A 19 -9.24 -10.09 -14.06
CA GLU A 19 -9.09 -11.25 -13.19
C GLU A 19 -8.38 -10.85 -11.88
N TRP A 20 -7.26 -10.13 -12.00
CA TRP A 20 -6.45 -9.69 -10.86
C TRP A 20 -7.19 -8.71 -9.94
N SER A 21 -7.98 -7.81 -10.51
CA SER A 21 -8.67 -6.72 -9.82
C SER A 21 -9.99 -7.15 -9.17
N ARG A 22 -10.34 -8.45 -9.20
CA ARG A 22 -11.55 -8.95 -8.56
C ARG A 22 -11.49 -8.71 -7.05
N PRO A 23 -12.54 -8.11 -6.44
CA PRO A 23 -12.54 -7.85 -5.00
C PRO A 23 -12.28 -9.09 -4.16
N GLU A 24 -12.83 -10.25 -4.55
CA GLU A 24 -12.67 -11.51 -3.83
C GLU A 24 -11.23 -12.00 -3.84
N ARG A 25 -10.52 -11.80 -4.96
CA ARG A 25 -9.14 -12.22 -5.13
C ARG A 25 -8.18 -11.30 -4.37
N ILE A 26 -8.40 -9.98 -4.42
CA ILE A 26 -7.63 -9.01 -3.63
C ILE A 26 -7.83 -9.29 -2.13
N ALA A 27 -9.08 -9.45 -1.69
CA ALA A 27 -9.39 -9.78 -0.30
C ALA A 27 -8.72 -11.10 0.13
N HIS A 28 -8.74 -12.13 -0.71
CA HIS A 28 -8.07 -13.39 -0.44
C HIS A 28 -6.56 -13.23 -0.24
N GLN A 29 -5.88 -12.41 -1.05
CA GLN A 29 -4.45 -12.17 -0.86
C GLN A 29 -4.14 -11.40 0.42
N VAL A 30 -4.96 -10.40 0.75
CA VAL A 30 -4.84 -9.72 2.05
C VAL A 30 -5.09 -10.68 3.20
N ASP A 31 -6.10 -11.54 3.12
CA ASP A 31 -6.41 -12.49 4.18
C ASP A 31 -5.28 -13.51 4.37
N ARG A 32 -4.69 -14.03 3.29
CA ARG A 32 -3.54 -14.93 3.34
C ARG A 32 -2.31 -14.27 3.97
N LEU A 33 -2.05 -13.00 3.66
CA LEU A 33 -0.96 -12.26 4.29
C LEU A 33 -1.08 -12.31 5.82
N PHE A 34 -2.25 -12.02 6.37
CA PHE A 34 -2.45 -11.91 7.83
C PHE A 34 -2.78 -13.23 8.53
N SER A 35 -3.20 -14.28 7.81
CA SER A 35 -3.58 -15.57 8.40
C SER A 35 -2.57 -16.69 8.20
N GLU A 36 -1.72 -16.60 7.17
CA GLU A 36 -0.74 -17.63 6.82
C GLU A 36 0.68 -17.06 6.82
N THR A 37 0.93 -16.03 6.02
CA THR A 37 2.28 -15.52 5.74
C THR A 37 2.94 -14.87 6.96
N LEU A 38 2.32 -13.81 7.50
CA LEU A 38 2.89 -13.07 8.64
C LEU A 38 2.95 -13.92 9.92
N PRO A 39 1.94 -14.76 10.25
CA PRO A 39 2.03 -15.66 11.39
C PRO A 39 3.13 -16.73 11.27
N ALA A 40 3.59 -17.05 10.06
CA ALA A 40 4.68 -18.02 9.84
C ALA A 40 6.08 -17.43 10.04
N VAL A 41 6.20 -16.11 10.24
CA VAL A 41 7.50 -15.46 10.50
C VAL A 41 8.13 -16.03 11.78
N PRO A 42 9.41 -16.48 11.75
CA PRO A 42 10.08 -16.97 12.94
C PRO A 42 10.29 -15.84 13.97
N THR A 43 9.63 -15.92 15.12
CA THR A 43 9.73 -14.92 16.19
C THR A 43 10.45 -15.47 17.44
N GLY A 44 10.88 -14.58 18.33
CA GLY A 44 11.50 -14.94 19.61
C GLY A 44 12.97 -15.36 19.52
N PRO A 45 13.54 -15.91 20.61
CA PRO A 45 14.95 -16.28 20.66
C PRO A 45 15.31 -17.35 19.62
N GLY A 46 16.23 -17.00 18.71
CA GLY A 46 16.66 -17.87 17.60
C GLY A 46 15.80 -17.75 16.33
N GLY A 47 14.80 -16.85 16.32
CA GLY A 47 14.05 -16.44 15.13
C GLY A 47 14.70 -15.25 14.43
N TRP A 48 13.89 -14.50 13.68
CA TRP A 48 14.29 -13.24 13.06
C TRP A 48 14.56 -12.16 14.11
N THR A 49 15.30 -11.14 13.70
CA THR A 49 15.65 -9.97 14.51
C THR A 49 15.15 -8.70 13.87
N THR A 50 14.79 -7.71 14.68
CA THR A 50 14.48 -6.36 14.21
C THR A 50 15.74 -5.71 13.61
N PRO A 51 15.61 -4.59 12.88
CA PRO A 51 16.76 -3.81 12.42
C PRO A 51 17.71 -3.35 13.55
N ALA A 52 17.20 -3.21 14.77
CA ALA A 52 18.00 -2.90 15.96
C ALA A 52 18.80 -4.11 16.50
N GLY A 53 18.59 -5.31 15.96
CA GLY A 53 19.23 -6.57 16.38
C GLY A 53 18.54 -7.28 17.55
N ASP A 54 17.37 -6.78 17.98
CA ASP A 54 16.58 -7.42 19.04
C ASP A 54 15.77 -8.60 18.49
N PRO A 55 15.46 -9.63 19.29
CA PRO A 55 14.55 -10.69 18.86
C PRO A 55 13.19 -10.14 18.44
N LEU A 56 12.71 -10.52 17.26
CA LEU A 56 11.44 -10.07 16.73
C LEU A 56 10.28 -10.52 17.67
N PRO A 57 9.42 -9.61 18.14
CA PRO A 57 8.29 -9.96 18.98
C PRO A 57 7.20 -10.72 18.18
N PRO A 58 6.30 -11.45 18.85
CA PRO A 58 5.15 -12.08 18.20
C PRO A 58 4.29 -11.03 17.49
N MET A 59 3.66 -11.43 16.39
CA MET A 59 2.71 -10.60 15.65
C MET A 59 1.59 -10.10 16.59
N PRO A 60 1.30 -8.80 16.61
CA PRO A 60 0.29 -8.24 17.51
C PRO A 60 -1.12 -8.67 17.09
N ALA A 61 -1.95 -9.02 18.07
CA ALA A 61 -3.36 -9.41 17.86
C ALA A 61 -4.28 -8.19 17.71
N VAL A 62 -3.98 -7.34 16.73
CA VAL A 62 -4.70 -6.09 16.42
C VAL A 62 -5.25 -6.15 14.99
N ALA A 63 -6.06 -5.16 14.61
CA ALA A 63 -6.56 -5.07 13.24
C ALA A 63 -5.40 -4.82 12.24
N ARG A 64 -5.54 -5.31 11.01
CA ARG A 64 -4.52 -5.25 9.94
C ARG A 64 -3.99 -3.85 9.60
N TYR A 65 -4.73 -2.80 9.92
CA TYR A 65 -4.37 -1.39 9.66
C TYR A 65 -4.14 -0.56 10.93
N ASP A 66 -4.07 -1.23 12.08
CA ASP A 66 -3.70 -0.61 13.35
C ASP A 66 -2.24 -0.14 13.32
N ASP A 67 -1.94 0.93 14.03
CA ASP A 67 -0.59 1.53 14.08
C ASP A 67 0.43 0.54 14.66
N ALA A 68 0.06 -0.27 15.66
CA ALA A 68 0.96 -1.29 16.20
C ALA A 68 1.31 -2.37 15.16
N MET A 69 0.41 -2.63 14.21
CA MET A 69 0.67 -3.55 13.10
C MET A 69 1.54 -2.89 12.03
N LYS A 70 1.10 -1.77 11.47
CA LYS A 70 1.73 -1.20 10.26
C LYS A 70 2.99 -0.37 10.55
N LEU A 71 3.02 0.42 11.63
CA LEU A 71 4.14 1.34 11.94
C LEU A 71 5.27 0.67 12.72
N HIS A 72 5.02 -0.49 13.30
CA HIS A 72 5.99 -1.16 14.17
C HIS A 72 6.28 -2.56 13.64
N TRP A 73 5.30 -3.45 13.71
CA TRP A 73 5.58 -4.86 13.44
C TRP A 73 5.87 -5.14 11.95
N LEU A 74 5.08 -4.58 11.02
CA LEU A 74 5.32 -4.75 9.58
C LEU A 74 6.66 -4.13 9.15
N ALA A 75 7.00 -2.95 9.68
CA ALA A 75 8.29 -2.31 9.39
C ALA A 75 9.48 -3.20 9.81
N ASP A 76 9.39 -3.85 10.97
CA ASP A 76 10.45 -4.72 11.47
C ASP A 76 10.61 -6.02 10.67
N VAL A 77 9.54 -6.58 10.09
CA VAL A 77 9.61 -7.85 9.33
C VAL A 77 9.81 -7.64 7.83
N PHE A 78 9.46 -6.47 7.31
CA PHE A 78 9.46 -6.21 5.87
C PHE A 78 10.82 -6.45 5.22
N GLY A 79 11.90 -5.90 5.79
CA GLY A 79 13.25 -6.08 5.28
C GLY A 79 13.75 -7.54 5.35
N GLY A 80 13.14 -8.39 6.19
CA GLY A 80 13.42 -9.82 6.21
C GLY A 80 12.81 -10.58 5.03
N PHE A 81 11.69 -10.10 4.50
CA PHE A 81 11.07 -10.62 3.28
C PHE A 81 11.72 -10.04 2.02
N PHE A 82 11.95 -8.72 2.03
CA PHE A 82 12.45 -7.98 0.88
C PHE A 82 13.69 -7.17 1.28
N PRO A 83 14.89 -7.78 1.26
CA PRO A 83 16.12 -7.08 1.62
C PRO A 83 16.54 -6.00 0.61
N ASP A 84 16.05 -6.09 -0.63
CA ASP A 84 16.32 -5.17 -1.74
C ASP A 84 15.22 -5.26 -2.82
N GLU A 85 15.24 -4.36 -3.80
CA GLU A 85 14.30 -4.38 -4.93
C GLU A 85 14.35 -5.68 -5.74
N ASP A 86 15.54 -6.27 -5.92
CA ASP A 86 15.72 -7.49 -6.71
C ASP A 86 14.93 -8.66 -6.10
N SER A 87 14.81 -8.70 -4.78
CA SER A 87 14.01 -9.70 -4.08
C SER A 87 12.53 -9.70 -4.45
N LEU A 88 11.97 -8.57 -4.88
CA LEU A 88 10.58 -8.48 -5.37
C LEU A 88 10.40 -9.14 -6.74
N LEU A 89 11.47 -9.27 -7.51
CA LEU A 89 11.48 -9.83 -8.87
C LEU A 89 11.78 -11.33 -8.88
N VAL A 90 12.14 -11.92 -7.75
CA VAL A 90 12.36 -13.37 -7.63
C VAL A 90 11.04 -14.10 -7.74
N ALA A 91 10.97 -15.11 -8.62
CA ALA A 91 9.73 -15.85 -8.87
C ALA A 91 9.11 -16.48 -7.60
N ASP A 92 9.93 -16.95 -6.67
CA ASP A 92 9.48 -17.53 -5.40
C ASP A 92 8.80 -16.49 -4.48
N ASN A 93 9.10 -15.20 -4.68
CA ASN A 93 8.51 -14.10 -3.94
C ASN A 93 7.29 -13.48 -4.64
N ALA A 94 6.92 -13.93 -5.84
CA ALA A 94 5.86 -13.31 -6.63
C ALA A 94 4.50 -13.30 -5.89
N ASP A 95 4.13 -14.40 -5.21
CA ASP A 95 2.90 -14.46 -4.42
C ASP A 95 2.97 -13.54 -3.19
N LEU A 96 4.14 -13.43 -2.56
CA LEU A 96 4.34 -12.56 -1.41
C LEU A 96 4.27 -11.07 -1.80
N ALA A 97 4.95 -10.68 -2.89
CA ALA A 97 4.90 -9.33 -3.42
C ALA A 97 3.44 -8.96 -3.78
N ASP A 98 2.72 -9.88 -4.40
CA ASP A 98 1.30 -9.70 -4.75
C ASP A 98 0.40 -9.52 -3.51
N GLN A 99 0.65 -10.26 -2.43
CA GLN A 99 -0.04 -10.07 -1.14
C GLN A 99 0.20 -8.66 -0.58
N PHE A 100 1.44 -8.16 -0.60
CA PHE A 100 1.75 -6.81 -0.15
C PHE A 100 1.13 -5.74 -1.06
N VAL A 101 1.20 -5.86 -2.38
CA VAL A 101 0.54 -4.95 -3.33
C VAL A 101 -0.95 -4.85 -3.03
N CYS A 102 -1.62 -6.00 -2.84
CA CYS A 102 -3.04 -6.05 -2.49
C CYS A 102 -3.31 -5.37 -1.14
N TYR A 103 -2.51 -5.64 -0.11
CA TYR A 103 -2.67 -5.02 1.21
C TYR A 103 -2.54 -3.50 1.18
N ILE A 104 -1.50 -3.00 0.49
CA ILE A 104 -1.21 -1.58 0.34
C ILE A 104 -2.37 -0.89 -0.38
N GLY A 105 -2.76 -1.36 -1.56
CA GLY A 105 -3.84 -0.71 -2.30
C GLY A 105 -5.20 -0.84 -1.62
N GLN A 106 -5.47 -1.96 -0.94
CA GLN A 106 -6.72 -2.14 -0.22
C GLN A 106 -6.85 -1.18 0.98
N TYR A 107 -5.75 -0.74 1.58
CA TYR A 107 -5.80 0.35 2.56
C TYR A 107 -6.39 1.62 1.93
N PHE A 108 -5.87 2.02 0.76
CA PHE A 108 -6.32 3.25 0.09
C PHE A 108 -7.78 3.14 -0.38
N VAL A 109 -8.21 1.96 -0.83
CA VAL A 109 -9.63 1.71 -1.17
C VAL A 109 -10.53 1.81 0.06
N GLU A 110 -10.21 1.08 1.13
CA GLU A 110 -11.09 0.98 2.31
C GLU A 110 -11.06 2.22 3.22
N ARG A 111 -9.91 2.88 3.33
CA ARG A 111 -9.69 3.97 4.30
C ARG A 111 -9.68 5.35 3.67
N CYS A 112 -9.37 5.42 2.38
CA CYS A 112 -9.27 6.69 1.66
C CYS A 112 -10.27 6.78 0.51
N GLY A 113 -11.26 5.88 0.43
CA GLY A 113 -12.31 5.95 -0.61
C GLY A 113 -11.77 5.84 -2.04
N GLY A 114 -10.61 5.21 -2.22
CA GLY A 114 -10.03 4.99 -3.54
C GLY A 114 -10.72 3.89 -4.33
N ARG A 115 -10.40 3.80 -5.62
CA ARG A 115 -10.81 2.70 -6.51
C ARG A 115 -9.63 2.16 -7.30
N TRP A 116 -9.57 0.84 -7.43
CA TRP A 116 -8.60 0.17 -8.28
C TRP A 116 -8.81 0.54 -9.75
N ILE A 117 -7.73 0.90 -10.43
CA ILE A 117 -7.68 1.16 -11.88
C ILE A 117 -6.43 0.51 -12.48
N ASN A 118 -6.49 0.21 -13.78
CA ASN A 118 -5.31 -0.13 -14.56
C ASN A 118 -4.71 1.14 -15.18
N ASP A 119 -3.49 1.48 -14.78
CA ASP A 119 -2.66 2.46 -15.46
C ASP A 119 -1.56 1.71 -16.25
N PRO A 120 -1.73 1.51 -17.57
CA PRO A 120 -0.79 0.73 -18.36
C PRO A 120 0.60 1.38 -18.45
N SER A 121 0.73 2.67 -18.14
CA SER A 121 2.04 3.35 -18.11
C SER A 121 2.93 2.88 -16.95
N LEU A 122 2.33 2.19 -15.97
CA LEU A 122 2.99 1.66 -14.77
C LEU A 122 3.09 0.12 -14.77
N GLY A 123 2.73 -0.52 -15.89
CA GLY A 123 2.96 -1.95 -16.09
C GLY A 123 4.43 -2.30 -16.33
N GLY A 124 4.73 -3.59 -16.31
CA GLY A 124 6.02 -4.16 -16.69
C GLY A 124 6.97 -4.50 -15.52
N MET A 125 6.64 -4.10 -14.29
CA MET A 125 7.43 -4.50 -13.10
C MET A 125 7.02 -5.88 -12.58
N LEU A 126 5.87 -5.98 -11.92
CA LEU A 126 5.33 -7.25 -11.40
C LEU A 126 4.25 -7.86 -12.28
N TYR A 127 3.56 -7.02 -13.05
CA TYR A 127 2.44 -7.42 -13.91
C TYR A 127 2.57 -6.75 -15.27
N GLU A 128 1.92 -7.29 -16.29
CA GLU A 128 1.83 -6.64 -17.61
C GLU A 128 0.95 -5.38 -17.57
N PHE A 129 0.01 -5.30 -16.63
CA PHE A 129 -0.81 -4.13 -16.31
C PHE A 129 -0.22 -3.34 -15.12
N GLY A 130 -0.69 -2.12 -14.87
CA GLY A 130 -0.22 -1.29 -13.75
C GLY A 130 -1.32 -1.02 -12.72
N PRO A 131 -1.40 -1.80 -11.63
CA PRO A 131 -2.37 -1.53 -10.56
C PRO A 131 -2.13 -0.18 -9.92
N ALA A 132 -3.14 0.68 -9.95
CA ALA A 132 -3.15 1.95 -9.26
C ALA A 132 -4.48 2.15 -8.52
N VAL A 133 -4.48 3.04 -7.54
CA VAL A 133 -5.68 3.45 -6.80
C VAL A 133 -5.94 4.92 -7.09
N ALA A 134 -7.05 5.21 -7.79
CA ALA A 134 -7.49 6.57 -8.06
C ALA A 134 -8.43 7.08 -6.97
N PHE A 135 -8.44 8.40 -6.78
CA PHE A 135 -9.29 9.09 -5.80
C PHE A 135 -10.20 10.11 -6.48
N ASP A 136 -11.51 9.86 -6.48
CA ASP A 136 -12.47 10.74 -7.18
C ASP A 136 -12.63 12.12 -6.53
N TYR A 137 -12.17 12.30 -5.28
CA TYR A 137 -12.22 13.57 -4.55
C TYR A 137 -10.99 14.46 -4.79
N LEU A 138 -9.96 13.96 -5.49
CA LEU A 138 -8.80 14.77 -5.86
C LEU A 138 -9.06 15.42 -7.23
N PRO A 139 -8.65 16.70 -7.41
CA PRO A 139 -8.76 17.33 -8.71
C PRO A 139 -7.85 16.60 -9.72
N PRO A 140 -8.24 16.55 -11.01
CA PRO A 140 -7.35 16.07 -12.05
C PRO A 140 -6.08 16.94 -12.05
N SER A 141 -4.92 16.29 -11.91
CA SER A 141 -3.64 16.98 -11.94
C SER A 141 -3.28 17.35 -13.37
N GLU A 142 -2.90 18.60 -13.61
CA GLU A 142 -2.40 19.04 -14.92
C GLU A 142 -1.03 18.43 -15.27
N THR A 143 -0.33 17.84 -14.29
CA THR A 143 1.05 17.33 -14.44
C THR A 143 1.24 15.87 -14.07
N ALA A 144 0.25 15.20 -13.46
CA ALA A 144 0.35 13.78 -13.09
C ALA A 144 -0.53 12.93 -14.00
N VAL A 145 0.02 11.81 -14.47
CA VAL A 145 -0.62 10.87 -15.40
C VAL A 145 -1.83 10.17 -14.75
N SER A 146 -1.95 10.19 -13.42
CA SER A 146 -3.22 9.91 -12.71
C SER A 146 -3.15 10.48 -11.28
N PRO A 147 -4.22 11.11 -10.74
CA PRO A 147 -4.28 11.48 -9.32
C PRO A 147 -4.56 10.23 -8.47
N GLY A 148 -3.52 9.41 -8.29
CA GLY A 148 -3.62 8.15 -7.59
C GLY A 148 -2.35 7.72 -6.89
N VAL A 149 -2.46 6.63 -6.15
CA VAL A 149 -1.33 5.93 -5.53
C VAL A 149 -1.01 4.68 -6.35
N HIS A 150 0.26 4.31 -6.40
CA HIS A 150 0.76 3.16 -7.16
C HIS A 150 1.35 2.13 -6.18
N PRO A 151 0.55 1.16 -5.69
CA PRO A 151 0.99 0.22 -4.66
C PRO A 151 2.25 -0.56 -5.04
N VAL A 152 2.45 -0.85 -6.33
CA VAL A 152 3.68 -1.51 -6.82
C VAL A 152 4.90 -0.59 -6.61
N HIS A 153 4.85 0.68 -7.04
CA HIS A 153 5.97 1.60 -6.79
C HIS A 153 6.27 1.78 -5.31
N LEU A 154 5.23 1.96 -4.46
CA LEU A 154 5.45 2.09 -3.02
C LEU A 154 6.14 0.85 -2.42
N LEU A 155 5.82 -0.34 -2.92
CA LEU A 155 6.46 -1.57 -2.49
C LEU A 155 7.94 -1.63 -2.92
N PHE A 156 8.26 -1.22 -4.14
CA PHE A 156 9.64 -1.14 -4.62
C PHE A 156 10.44 -0.08 -3.87
N GLU A 157 9.89 1.11 -3.66
CA GLU A 157 10.53 2.17 -2.86
C GLU A 157 10.82 1.69 -1.44
N ALA A 158 9.87 1.01 -0.80
CA ALA A 158 10.09 0.43 0.53
C ALA A 158 11.21 -0.63 0.53
N ALA A 159 11.29 -1.48 -0.50
CA ALA A 159 12.36 -2.47 -0.62
C ALA A 159 13.72 -1.84 -0.91
N ALA A 160 13.76 -0.76 -1.70
CA ALA A 160 14.97 0.01 -1.98
C ALA A 160 15.54 0.67 -0.70
N ASP A 161 14.65 1.22 0.12
CA ASP A 161 15.00 1.86 1.38
C ASP A 161 15.22 0.83 2.52
N GLY A 162 14.79 -0.41 2.32
CA GLY A 162 14.78 -1.46 3.33
C GLY A 162 13.83 -1.17 4.50
N ASP A 163 12.85 -0.29 4.29
CA ASP A 163 11.95 0.23 5.31
C ASP A 163 10.52 0.40 4.77
N PHE A 164 9.54 -0.15 5.49
CA PHE A 164 8.12 -0.03 5.16
C PHE A 164 7.55 1.37 5.47
N ALA A 165 8.33 2.26 6.08
CA ALA A 165 7.92 3.62 6.43
C ALA A 165 7.36 4.40 5.24
N VAL A 166 7.95 4.28 4.05
CA VAL A 166 7.49 4.96 2.81
C VAL A 166 6.03 4.65 2.53
N VAL A 167 5.63 3.38 2.67
CA VAL A 167 4.25 2.94 2.49
C VAL A 167 3.36 3.57 3.57
N THR A 168 3.77 3.53 4.83
CA THR A 168 2.95 4.05 5.93
C THR A 168 2.80 5.57 5.91
N ASP A 169 3.80 6.29 5.42
CA ASP A 169 3.74 7.74 5.20
C ASP A 169 2.77 8.09 4.07
N ALA A 170 2.80 7.31 2.97
CA ALA A 170 1.82 7.44 1.90
C ALA A 170 0.39 7.18 2.41
N MET A 171 0.20 6.15 3.25
CA MET A 171 -1.08 5.85 3.90
C MET A 171 -1.56 7.01 4.77
N TYR A 172 -0.69 7.58 5.62
CA TYR A 172 -1.02 8.72 6.48
C TYR A 172 -1.36 9.98 5.69
N SER A 173 -0.60 10.26 4.63
CA SER A 173 -0.81 11.41 3.75
C SER A 173 -2.16 11.32 3.02
N ALA A 174 -2.49 10.13 2.50
CA ALA A 174 -3.78 9.90 1.84
C ALA A 174 -4.95 9.97 2.80
N SER A 175 -4.83 9.45 4.03
CA SER A 175 -5.90 9.54 5.04
C SER A 175 -6.15 10.97 5.50
N ALA A 176 -5.10 11.79 5.60
CA ALA A 176 -5.22 13.23 5.86
C ALA A 176 -5.96 13.95 4.72
N SER A 177 -5.59 13.66 3.47
CA SER A 177 -6.22 14.25 2.27
C SER A 177 -7.69 13.85 2.15
N TYR A 178 -8.00 12.58 2.42
CA TYR A 178 -9.36 12.07 2.47
C TYR A 178 -10.20 12.79 3.53
N ALA A 179 -9.65 12.94 4.75
CA ALA A 179 -10.32 13.62 5.84
C ALA A 179 -10.59 15.09 5.52
N GLU A 180 -9.63 15.79 4.91
CA GLU A 180 -9.79 17.18 4.47
C GLU A 180 -10.93 17.32 3.45
N ALA A 181 -10.93 16.48 2.41
CA ALA A 181 -11.96 16.50 1.36
C ALA A 181 -13.37 16.21 1.89
N HIS A 182 -13.50 15.49 3.01
CA HIS A 182 -14.78 15.08 3.59
C HIS A 182 -15.13 15.81 4.90
N GLY A 183 -14.33 16.80 5.32
CA GLY A 183 -14.54 17.53 6.57
C GLY A 183 -14.48 16.67 7.82
N LEU A 184 -13.67 15.61 7.81
CA LEU A 184 -13.45 14.70 8.93
C LEU A 184 -12.28 15.16 9.79
N ALA A 185 -12.28 14.76 11.07
CA ALA A 185 -11.15 15.02 11.95
C ALA A 185 -9.95 14.13 11.58
N HIS A 186 -8.77 14.74 11.51
CA HIS A 186 -7.49 14.05 11.35
C HIS A 186 -6.40 14.80 12.10
N GLU A 187 -5.47 14.09 12.72
CA GLU A 187 -4.38 14.70 13.52
C GLU A 187 -3.57 15.72 12.70
N ALA A 188 -3.17 15.36 11.49
CA ALA A 188 -2.46 16.27 10.57
C ALA A 188 -3.17 17.62 10.37
N LEU A 189 -4.51 17.62 10.27
CA LEU A 189 -5.29 18.84 10.09
C LEU A 189 -5.38 19.67 11.39
N GLN A 190 -5.45 18.99 12.53
CA GLN A 190 -5.42 19.65 13.84
C GLN A 190 -4.09 20.36 14.08
N LEU A 191 -2.97 19.71 13.73
CA LEU A 191 -1.64 20.30 13.84
C LEU A 191 -1.50 21.53 12.93
N ARG A 192 -1.93 21.46 11.66
CA ARG A 192 -1.92 22.63 10.76
C ARG A 192 -2.72 23.81 11.33
N GLY A 193 -3.94 23.56 11.82
CA GLY A 193 -4.76 24.59 12.44
C GLY A 193 -4.11 25.23 13.69
N GLN A 194 -3.35 24.46 14.48
CA GLN A 194 -2.61 25.01 15.64
C GLN A 194 -1.42 25.88 15.22
N HIS A 195 -0.76 25.57 14.12
CA HIS A 195 0.35 26.38 13.61
C HIS A 195 -0.14 27.68 12.94
N ASP A 196 -1.26 27.64 12.21
CA ASP A 196 -1.84 28.82 11.56
C ASP A 196 -2.47 29.81 12.55
N LEU A 197 -2.90 29.35 13.73
CA LEU A 197 -3.40 30.22 14.81
C LEU A 197 -2.29 30.93 15.60
N ASN A 198 -1.03 30.58 15.36
CA ASN A 198 0.15 31.18 16.01
C ASN A 198 0.98 32.07 15.05
N ALA A 199 0.47 32.34 13.84
CA ALA A 199 1.05 33.25 12.85
C ALA A 199 0.28 34.58 12.80
#